data_AF-A0A7K1H6L9-F1
#
_entry.id   AF-A0A7K1H6L9-F1
#
_cell.length_a   1.000
_cell.length_b   1.000
_cell.length_c   1.000
_cell.angle_alpha   90.00
_cell.angle_beta   90.00
_cell.angle_gamma   90.00
#
_symmetry.space_group_name_H-M   'P 1'
#
loop_
_entity.id
_entity.type
_entity.pdbx_description
1 polymer ?
#
loop_
_entity_poly.entity_id
_entity_poly.type
_entity_poly.pdbx_seq_one_letter_code
_entity_poly.pdbx_strand_id
1 'polypeptide(L)'
;MVTGWQPTTAAERALLAAVEADDREGFLTELAAGPLLLPVSPEAAAGQAPMAWPTAHHEGVTHVLAYTSPAAIAAGVPGRSVSYRVMGLVDVAVEWPDDEWMLAVDAGLPIAIRLTADELRALAAPVEEAERPLREAIVRQDSNALMAALLRAELVLPVDPEGAETRDLSDPDFPWWVVPDEQGRANLPVFTSEARLRQALGERDLVVVNSLQLTDHWPDLSWQLLLNPETPLMAALPGEALLTLRDWLGELRQVINDAAEQERLRRDANRFADPSSVGVPVPRPAADLAADDEPDPTAPLLLQLAIPHRYLTSYLDDGYDRAAGLVHAWHGPGRDTPIRLYRRLGLLGEGSPFDESDEWVAVLRWPPGEETPEEWGRGQPRMESIVVPDGTELHCLHADGRDELLARFDAAGRRWSPA
;
A
#
# COMPACT_ATOMS: atom_id res chain seq x y z
N MET A 1 26.46 34.10 -6.81
CA MET A 1 25.28 34.17 -5.92
C MET A 1 24.61 35.51 -6.09
N VAL A 2 23.31 35.50 -6.34
CA VAL A 2 22.48 36.72 -6.36
C VAL A 2 22.33 37.21 -4.92
N THR A 3 22.80 38.42 -4.62
CA THR A 3 22.68 39.00 -3.27
C THR A 3 21.28 39.61 -3.10
N GLY A 4 20.54 39.17 -2.07
CA GLY A 4 19.23 39.73 -1.72
C GLY A 4 18.00 38.96 -2.22
N TRP A 5 18.16 37.76 -2.81
CA TRP A 5 17.03 36.87 -3.05
C TRP A 5 16.39 36.43 -1.71
N GLN A 6 15.07 36.24 -1.72
CA GLN A 6 14.28 35.73 -0.61
C GLN A 6 13.28 34.70 -1.14
N PRO A 7 13.01 33.62 -0.39
CA PRO A 7 12.03 32.61 -0.78
C PRO A 7 10.62 33.21 -0.81
N THR A 8 9.87 32.92 -1.86
CA THR A 8 8.52 33.42 -2.11
C THR A 8 7.45 32.36 -1.84
N THR A 9 7.76 31.09 -2.05
CA THR A 9 6.83 29.96 -1.83
C THR A 9 7.12 29.23 -0.51
N ALA A 10 6.19 28.40 -0.03
CA ALA A 10 6.44 27.56 1.14
C ALA A 10 7.54 26.53 0.84
N ALA A 11 7.53 25.97 -0.37
CA ALA A 11 8.57 25.06 -0.85
C ALA A 11 9.97 25.71 -0.84
N GLU A 12 10.13 26.94 -1.36
CA GLU A 12 11.43 27.64 -1.33
C GLU A 12 11.91 27.93 0.10
N ARG A 13 10.98 28.23 1.03
CA ARG A 13 11.31 28.40 2.45
C ARG A 13 11.77 27.09 3.08
N ALA A 14 11.12 25.98 2.76
CA ALA A 14 11.49 24.65 3.25
C ALA A 14 12.86 24.22 2.70
N LEU A 15 13.11 24.44 1.40
CA LEU A 15 14.42 24.21 0.78
C LEU A 15 15.52 25.06 1.43
N LEU A 16 15.27 26.35 1.67
CA LEU A 16 16.24 27.22 2.33
C LEU A 16 16.52 26.78 3.77
N ALA A 17 15.48 26.42 4.53
CA ALA A 17 15.63 25.91 5.89
C ALA A 17 16.44 24.61 5.93
N ALA A 18 16.23 23.71 4.96
CA ALA A 18 17.02 22.49 4.82
C ALA A 18 18.49 22.79 4.52
N VAL A 19 18.79 23.76 3.65
CA VAL A 19 20.17 24.24 3.40
C VAL A 19 20.80 24.80 4.67
N GLU A 20 20.09 25.64 5.41
CA GLU A 20 20.57 26.24 6.66
C GLU A 20 20.83 25.20 7.76
N ALA A 21 20.06 24.11 7.77
CA ALA A 21 20.20 22.99 8.69
C ALA A 21 21.21 21.92 8.24
N ASP A 22 21.82 22.05 7.05
CA ASP A 22 22.62 21.01 6.39
C ASP A 22 21.86 19.67 6.22
N ASP A 23 20.54 19.75 6.07
CA ASP A 23 19.63 18.61 5.89
C ASP A 23 19.46 18.31 4.40
N ARG A 24 20.39 17.50 3.88
CA ARG A 24 20.36 17.09 2.46
C ARG A 24 19.15 16.23 2.12
N GLU A 25 18.70 15.36 3.03
CA GLU A 25 17.59 14.43 2.78
C GLU A 25 16.26 15.18 2.72
N GLY A 26 16.01 16.07 3.68
CA GLY A 26 14.86 16.97 3.67
C GLY A 26 14.84 17.87 2.44
N PHE A 27 15.99 18.41 2.02
CA PHE A 27 16.10 19.19 0.79
C PHE A 27 15.67 18.40 -0.44
N LEU A 28 16.18 17.17 -0.62
CA LEU A 28 15.87 16.34 -1.79
C LEU A 28 14.40 15.87 -1.76
N THR A 29 13.86 15.58 -0.58
CA THR A 29 12.45 15.21 -0.40
C THR A 29 11.52 16.35 -0.81
N GLU A 30 11.79 17.57 -0.35
CA GLU A 30 11.01 18.76 -0.71
C GLU A 30 11.12 19.05 -2.21
N LEU A 31 12.33 18.95 -2.78
CA LEU A 31 12.57 19.15 -4.21
C LEU A 31 11.78 18.14 -5.07
N ALA A 32 11.75 16.87 -4.66
CA ALA A 32 11.04 15.82 -5.40
C ALA A 32 9.51 16.00 -5.36
N ALA A 33 8.96 16.58 -4.29
CA ALA A 33 7.54 16.84 -4.13
C ALA A 33 7.06 18.15 -4.77
N GLY A 34 8.00 19.04 -5.12
CA GLY A 34 7.71 20.36 -5.68
C GLY A 34 7.66 20.39 -7.22
N PRO A 35 6.93 21.37 -7.80
CA PRO A 35 6.98 21.62 -9.23
C PRO A 35 8.31 22.26 -9.65
N LEU A 36 8.78 21.89 -10.84
CA LEU A 36 9.89 22.52 -11.54
C LEU A 36 9.39 23.32 -12.72
N LEU A 37 9.79 24.58 -12.79
CA LEU A 37 9.50 25.48 -13.89
C LEU A 37 10.69 25.51 -14.84
N LEU A 38 10.47 25.05 -16.07
CA LEU A 38 11.45 25.03 -17.13
C LEU A 38 11.18 26.21 -18.07
N PRO A 39 12.10 27.17 -18.20
CA PRO A 39 11.99 28.24 -19.18
C PRO A 39 11.74 27.73 -20.60
N VAL A 40 10.88 28.41 -21.33
CA VAL A 40 10.61 28.14 -22.75
C VAL A 40 10.74 29.42 -23.55
N SER A 41 11.07 29.29 -24.84
CA SER A 41 11.14 30.47 -25.71
C SER A 41 9.74 31.04 -25.97
N PRO A 42 9.62 32.35 -26.28
CA PRO A 42 8.33 32.94 -26.65
C PRO A 42 7.65 32.25 -27.84
N GLU A 43 8.44 31.79 -28.82
CA GLU A 43 7.95 31.06 -29.99
C GLU A 43 7.39 29.70 -29.60
N ALA A 44 8.07 28.97 -28.71
CA ALA A 44 7.59 27.70 -28.18
C ALA A 44 6.30 27.89 -27.35
N ALA A 45 6.25 28.93 -26.51
CA ALA A 45 5.06 29.29 -25.76
C ALA A 45 3.87 29.67 -26.65
N ALA A 46 4.13 30.25 -27.83
CA ALA A 46 3.12 30.57 -28.83
C ALA A 46 2.74 29.39 -29.74
N GLY A 47 3.31 28.20 -29.52
CA GLY A 47 3.08 27.01 -30.37
C GLY A 47 3.72 27.11 -31.77
N GLN A 48 4.66 28.02 -31.96
CA GLN A 48 5.34 28.29 -33.23
C GLN A 48 6.66 27.54 -33.37
N ALA A 49 7.14 26.92 -32.30
CA ALA A 49 8.37 26.12 -32.24
C ALA A 49 8.19 24.92 -31.29
N PRO A 50 8.98 23.84 -31.44
CA PRO A 50 8.95 22.72 -30.50
C PRO A 50 9.47 23.14 -29.11
N MET A 51 8.97 22.46 -28.09
CA MET A 51 9.32 22.71 -26.69
C MET A 51 10.72 22.16 -26.35
N ALA A 52 11.77 22.92 -26.69
CA ALA A 52 13.15 22.54 -26.41
C ALA A 52 13.48 22.55 -24.90
N TRP A 53 14.44 21.71 -24.49
CA TRP A 53 14.99 21.75 -23.14
C TRP A 53 15.80 23.05 -22.93
N PRO A 54 15.58 23.77 -21.82
CA PRO A 54 16.30 25.02 -21.55
C PRO A 54 17.75 24.71 -21.12
N THR A 55 18.67 24.68 -22.08
CA THR A 55 20.06 24.31 -21.79
C THR A 55 21.00 25.51 -21.64
N ALA A 56 22.01 25.35 -20.79
CA ALA A 56 23.17 26.24 -20.69
C ALA A 56 24.46 25.41 -20.62
N HIS A 57 25.53 25.92 -21.24
CA HIS A 57 26.85 25.31 -21.11
C HIS A 57 27.63 25.94 -19.97
N HIS A 58 28.11 25.11 -19.05
CA HIS A 58 28.92 25.54 -17.92
C HIS A 58 30.01 24.49 -17.66
N GLU A 59 31.26 24.95 -17.59
CA GLU A 59 32.45 24.09 -17.39
C GLU A 59 32.54 22.89 -18.34
N GLY A 60 32.08 23.06 -19.58
CA GLY A 60 32.11 22.01 -20.61
C GLY A 60 30.96 20.99 -20.52
N VAL A 61 30.04 21.14 -19.56
CA VAL A 61 28.87 20.26 -19.40
C VAL A 61 27.59 21.01 -19.73
N THR A 62 26.69 20.35 -20.45
CA THR A 62 25.34 20.85 -20.72
C THR A 62 24.48 20.70 -19.48
N HIS A 63 23.86 21.80 -19.04
CA HIS A 63 22.94 21.82 -17.93
C HIS A 63 21.54 22.17 -18.41
N VAL A 64 20.54 21.36 -18.07
CA VAL A 64 19.12 21.75 -18.17
C VAL A 64 18.78 22.65 -17.00
N LEU A 65 18.21 23.83 -17.26
CA LEU A 65 17.85 24.81 -16.25
C LEU A 65 16.40 24.62 -15.80
N ALA A 66 16.21 24.47 -14.49
CA ALA A 66 14.90 24.44 -13.86
C ALA A 66 14.87 25.41 -12.67
N TYR A 67 13.67 25.85 -12.28
CA TYR A 67 13.48 26.79 -11.19
C TYR A 67 12.28 26.40 -10.35
N THR A 68 12.30 26.73 -9.06
CA THR A 68 11.22 26.39 -8.12
C THR A 68 10.06 27.40 -8.13
N SER A 69 10.26 28.60 -8.70
CA SER A 69 9.22 29.61 -8.83
C SER A 69 9.47 30.61 -9.96
N PRO A 70 8.45 31.38 -10.40
CA PRO A 70 8.67 32.49 -11.33
C PRO A 70 9.60 33.57 -10.78
N ALA A 71 9.60 33.78 -9.45
CA ALA A 71 10.52 34.71 -8.79
C ALA A 71 11.96 34.21 -8.84
N ALA A 72 12.18 32.89 -8.69
CA ALA A 72 13.48 32.25 -8.88
C ALA A 72 13.97 32.37 -10.32
N ILE A 73 13.10 32.18 -11.33
CA ILE A 73 13.43 32.45 -12.74
C ILE A 73 13.89 33.90 -12.92
N ALA A 74 13.11 34.86 -12.41
CA ALA A 74 13.44 36.28 -12.56
C ALA A 74 14.77 36.66 -11.88
N ALA A 75 15.11 36.01 -10.77
CA ALA A 75 16.38 36.20 -10.08
C ALA A 75 17.55 35.53 -10.80
N GLY A 76 17.36 34.33 -11.36
CA GLY A 76 18.38 33.59 -12.10
C GLY A 76 18.63 34.11 -13.52
N VAL A 77 17.62 34.73 -14.15
CA VAL A 77 17.67 35.26 -15.52
C VAL A 77 17.18 36.72 -15.54
N PRO A 78 17.95 37.67 -14.97
CA PRO A 78 17.50 39.05 -14.79
C PRO A 78 17.24 39.76 -16.13
N GLY A 79 16.16 40.56 -16.17
CA GLY A 79 15.83 41.45 -17.30
C GLY A 79 15.08 40.81 -18.45
N ARG A 80 14.53 39.60 -18.27
CA ARG A 80 13.70 38.91 -19.28
C ARG A 80 12.38 38.47 -18.67
N SER A 81 11.26 38.76 -19.33
CA SER A 81 10.01 38.03 -19.11
C SER A 81 10.17 36.66 -19.75
N VAL A 82 10.00 35.61 -18.97
CA VAL A 82 10.25 34.23 -19.39
C VAL A 82 8.96 33.45 -19.24
N SER A 83 8.44 32.94 -20.35
CA SER A 83 7.42 31.89 -20.32
C SER A 83 8.06 30.60 -19.82
N TYR A 84 7.29 29.76 -19.15
CA TYR A 84 7.79 28.50 -18.60
C TYR A 84 6.74 27.39 -18.75
N ARG A 85 7.21 26.14 -18.75
CA ARG A 85 6.37 24.95 -18.54
C ARG A 85 6.60 24.42 -17.13
N VAL A 86 5.56 23.85 -16.53
CA VAL A 86 5.64 23.22 -15.20
C VAL A 86 5.74 21.71 -15.37
N MET A 87 6.70 21.08 -14.68
CA MET A 87 6.92 19.64 -14.68
C MET A 87 7.21 19.14 -13.27
N GLY A 88 6.82 17.91 -12.95
CA GLY A 88 7.31 17.22 -11.76
C GLY A 88 8.72 16.66 -12.01
N LEU A 89 9.51 16.48 -10.94
CA LEU A 89 10.85 15.89 -11.03
C LEU A 89 10.81 14.50 -11.73
N VAL A 90 9.79 13.69 -11.43
CA VAL A 90 9.59 12.38 -12.05
C VAL A 90 9.39 12.47 -13.56
N ASP A 91 8.64 13.47 -14.06
CA ASP A 91 8.41 13.63 -15.49
C ASP A 91 9.69 14.11 -16.19
N VAL A 92 10.47 14.98 -15.52
CA VAL A 92 11.80 15.38 -16.00
C VAL A 92 12.75 14.18 -16.10
N ALA A 93 12.73 13.27 -15.13
CA ALA A 93 13.54 12.05 -15.15
C ALA A 93 13.13 11.07 -16.26
N VAL A 94 11.82 10.90 -16.48
CA VAL A 94 11.26 10.02 -17.51
C VAL A 94 11.58 10.54 -18.91
N GLU A 95 11.47 11.85 -19.14
CA GLU A 95 11.71 12.49 -20.44
C GLU A 95 13.16 12.93 -20.66
N TRP A 96 14.07 12.57 -19.75
CA TRP A 96 15.43 13.09 -19.72
C TRP A 96 16.17 12.89 -21.06
N PRO A 97 16.73 13.96 -21.67
CA PRO A 97 17.16 13.91 -23.06
C PRO A 97 18.51 13.24 -23.30
N ASP A 98 19.41 13.28 -22.32
CA ASP A 98 20.81 12.88 -22.49
C ASP A 98 21.45 12.60 -21.11
N ASP A 99 22.00 11.40 -20.92
CA ASP A 99 22.59 10.98 -19.64
C ASP A 99 23.92 11.70 -19.32
N GLU A 100 24.55 12.37 -20.30
CA GLU A 100 25.74 13.21 -20.06
C GLU A 100 25.39 14.62 -19.54
N TRP A 101 24.10 15.00 -19.56
CA TRP A 101 23.66 16.32 -19.13
C TRP A 101 23.33 16.34 -17.63
N MET A 102 23.45 17.51 -17.02
CA MET A 102 23.07 17.73 -15.63
C MET A 102 21.76 18.53 -15.51
N LEU A 103 20.98 18.28 -14.48
CA LEU A 103 19.90 19.19 -14.06
C LEU A 103 20.49 20.24 -13.12
N ALA A 104 20.27 21.52 -13.42
CA ALA A 104 20.57 22.63 -12.53
C ALA A 104 19.27 23.30 -12.10
N VAL A 105 18.93 23.14 -10.82
CA VAL A 105 17.77 23.80 -10.22
C VAL A 105 18.23 25.07 -9.52
N ASP A 106 17.53 26.18 -9.76
CA ASP A 106 17.74 27.47 -9.11
C ASP A 106 19.18 27.98 -9.19
N ALA A 107 19.83 27.73 -10.33
CA ALA A 107 21.24 28.04 -10.55
C ALA A 107 21.58 29.50 -10.17
N GLY A 108 22.49 29.65 -9.22
CA GLY A 108 22.95 30.96 -8.73
C GLY A 108 22.21 31.52 -7.51
N LEU A 109 21.17 30.82 -7.04
CA LEU A 109 20.42 31.13 -5.81
C LEU A 109 20.95 30.34 -4.60
N PRO A 110 20.61 30.72 -3.36
CA PRO A 110 21.02 29.99 -2.15
C PRO A 110 20.52 28.54 -2.07
N ILE A 111 19.41 28.23 -2.74
CA ILE A 111 18.81 26.89 -2.82
C ILE A 111 19.24 26.12 -4.08
N ALA A 112 20.33 26.55 -4.73
CA ALA A 112 20.79 25.93 -5.97
C ALA A 112 21.29 24.50 -5.74
N ILE A 113 20.94 23.61 -6.65
CA ILE A 113 21.42 22.22 -6.67
C ILE A 113 21.73 21.80 -8.11
N ARG A 114 22.74 20.95 -8.26
CA ARG A 114 23.00 20.21 -9.50
C ARG A 114 22.79 18.72 -9.24
N LEU A 115 22.14 18.05 -10.18
CA LEU A 115 21.92 16.61 -10.17
C LEU A 115 22.44 16.04 -11.48
N THR A 116 23.17 14.93 -11.40
CA THR A 116 23.46 14.08 -12.56
C THR A 116 22.18 13.37 -13.02
N ALA A 117 22.19 12.80 -14.24
CA ALA A 117 21.08 11.98 -14.71
C ALA A 117 20.78 10.80 -13.76
N ASP A 118 21.82 10.16 -13.22
CA ASP A 118 21.66 9.04 -12.27
C ASP A 118 21.05 9.49 -10.94
N GLU A 119 21.48 10.62 -10.39
CA GLU A 119 20.91 11.18 -9.16
C GLU A 119 19.46 11.62 -9.36
N LEU A 120 19.14 12.22 -10.51
CA LEU A 120 17.77 12.58 -10.90
C LEU A 120 16.87 11.33 -10.95
N ARG A 121 17.32 10.26 -11.63
CA ARG A 121 16.58 9.00 -11.73
C ARG A 121 16.42 8.33 -10.37
N ALA A 122 17.47 8.30 -9.56
CA ALA A 122 17.42 7.73 -8.22
C ALA A 122 16.41 8.47 -7.32
N LEU A 123 16.36 9.80 -7.42
CA LEU A 123 15.41 10.61 -6.67
C LEU A 123 13.97 10.45 -7.17
N ALA A 124 13.77 10.25 -8.47
CA ALA A 124 12.46 10.04 -9.08
C ALA A 124 11.90 8.61 -8.91
N ALA A 125 12.76 7.60 -8.73
CA ALA A 125 12.38 6.19 -8.77
C ALA A 125 11.23 5.79 -7.82
N PRO A 126 11.15 6.26 -6.56
CA PRO A 126 10.03 5.91 -5.69
C PRO A 126 8.68 6.40 -6.21
N VAL A 127 8.65 7.61 -6.76
CA VAL A 127 7.44 8.21 -7.34
C VAL A 127 7.09 7.51 -8.66
N GLU A 128 8.08 7.24 -9.49
CA GLU A 128 7.89 6.50 -10.75
C GLU A 128 7.29 5.10 -10.49
N GLU A 129 7.79 4.37 -9.49
CA GLU A 129 7.27 3.05 -9.12
C GLU A 129 5.83 3.14 -8.62
N ALA A 130 5.52 4.10 -7.76
CA ALA A 130 4.16 4.32 -7.25
C ALA A 130 3.18 4.69 -8.38
N GLU A 131 3.64 5.46 -9.38
CA GLU A 131 2.83 5.89 -10.52
C GLU A 131 2.82 4.88 -11.68
N ARG A 132 3.67 3.86 -11.66
CA ARG A 132 3.83 2.86 -12.74
C ARG A 132 2.49 2.25 -13.15
N PRO A 133 1.62 1.76 -12.25
CA PRO A 133 0.35 1.17 -12.65
C PRO A 133 -0.56 2.14 -13.40
N LEU A 134 -0.61 3.40 -12.94
CA LEU A 134 -1.44 4.43 -13.57
C LEU A 134 -0.90 4.83 -14.95
N ARG A 135 0.42 5.05 -15.04
CA ARG A 135 1.11 5.38 -16.30
C ARG A 135 0.89 4.31 -17.34
N GLU A 136 1.08 3.05 -16.95
CA GLU A 136 0.89 1.89 -17.81
C GLU A 136 -0.55 1.75 -18.31
N ALA A 137 -1.54 2.02 -17.46
CA ALA A 137 -2.93 2.00 -17.84
C ALA A 137 -3.27 3.10 -18.87
N ILE A 138 -2.75 4.32 -18.66
CA ILE A 138 -2.96 5.46 -19.57
C ILE A 138 -2.30 5.21 -20.93
N VAL A 139 -1.03 4.76 -20.94
CA VAL A 139 -0.29 4.48 -22.18
C VAL A 139 -0.97 3.37 -22.99
N ARG A 140 -1.47 2.33 -22.34
CA ARG A 140 -2.19 1.22 -23.02
C ARG A 140 -3.65 1.52 -23.31
N GLN A 141 -4.17 2.65 -22.83
CA GLN A 141 -5.60 2.99 -22.86
C GLN A 141 -6.46 1.87 -22.24
N ASP A 142 -5.95 1.20 -21.22
CA ASP A 142 -6.64 0.11 -20.52
C ASP A 142 -7.51 0.69 -19.40
N SER A 143 -8.81 0.80 -19.68
CA SER A 143 -9.78 1.34 -18.73
C SER A 143 -9.85 0.49 -17.46
N ASN A 144 -9.74 -0.84 -17.54
CA ASN A 144 -9.84 -1.70 -16.36
C ASN A 144 -8.61 -1.54 -15.46
N ALA A 145 -7.41 -1.46 -16.05
CA ALA A 145 -6.19 -1.19 -15.31
C ALA A 145 -6.20 0.22 -14.69
N LEU A 146 -6.75 1.22 -15.39
CA LEU A 146 -6.91 2.58 -14.88
C LEU A 146 -7.84 2.59 -13.66
N MET A 147 -9.00 1.95 -13.76
CA MET A 147 -9.93 1.84 -12.62
C MET A 147 -9.31 1.10 -11.45
N ALA A 148 -8.59 0.00 -11.69
CA ALA A 148 -7.89 -0.74 -10.65
C ALA A 148 -6.79 0.07 -9.97
N ALA A 149 -6.09 0.94 -10.70
CA ALA A 149 -5.09 1.85 -10.14
C ALA A 149 -5.77 2.94 -9.28
N LEU A 150 -6.86 3.55 -9.77
CA LEU A 150 -7.61 4.58 -9.02
C LEU A 150 -8.21 4.05 -7.72
N LEU A 151 -8.69 2.81 -7.72
CA LEU A 151 -9.23 2.15 -6.52
C LEU A 151 -8.20 1.99 -5.38
N ARG A 152 -6.92 1.93 -5.72
CA ARG A 152 -5.81 1.78 -4.77
C ARG A 152 -5.17 3.12 -4.38
N ALA A 153 -5.38 4.14 -5.20
CA ALA A 153 -4.81 5.46 -4.98
C ALA A 153 -5.63 6.25 -3.96
N GLU A 154 -4.94 7.01 -3.13
CA GLU A 154 -5.54 8.17 -2.48
C GLU A 154 -5.71 9.28 -3.52
N LEU A 155 -6.89 9.88 -3.53
CA LEU A 155 -7.25 10.96 -4.44
C LEU A 155 -7.24 12.27 -3.69
N VAL A 156 -6.72 13.30 -4.33
CA VAL A 156 -6.59 14.65 -3.80
C VAL A 156 -7.50 15.57 -4.60
N LEU A 157 -8.43 16.20 -3.91
CA LEU A 157 -9.38 17.15 -4.47
C LEU A 157 -9.00 18.57 -4.06
N PRO A 158 -8.83 19.51 -5.00
CA PRO A 158 -8.75 20.91 -4.66
C PRO A 158 -10.08 21.42 -4.12
N VAL A 159 -10.02 22.31 -3.13
CA VAL A 159 -11.20 22.97 -2.55
C VAL A 159 -11.36 24.37 -3.15
N ASP A 160 -12.59 24.77 -3.43
CA ASP A 160 -12.90 26.14 -3.85
C ASP A 160 -12.67 27.15 -2.71
N PRO A 161 -11.67 28.06 -2.83
CA PRO A 161 -11.40 29.06 -1.81
C PRO A 161 -12.53 30.08 -1.63
N GLU A 162 -13.45 30.21 -2.59
CA GLU A 162 -14.62 31.10 -2.48
C GLU A 162 -15.84 30.41 -1.85
N GLY A 163 -15.75 29.11 -1.59
CA GLY A 163 -16.85 28.31 -1.08
C GLY A 163 -16.88 28.14 0.45
N ALA A 164 -17.66 27.16 0.93
CA ALA A 164 -17.80 26.89 2.36
C ALA A 164 -16.48 26.37 2.99
N GLU A 165 -16.33 26.50 4.31
CA GLU A 165 -15.13 26.00 5.01
C GLU A 165 -15.13 24.48 5.22
N THR A 166 -16.25 23.81 4.91
CA THR A 166 -16.43 22.37 5.13
C THR A 166 -15.42 21.53 4.32
N ARG A 167 -14.95 20.46 4.94
CA ARG A 167 -14.05 19.46 4.32
C ARG A 167 -14.68 18.07 4.27
N ASP A 168 -15.94 18.00 4.65
CA ASP A 168 -16.74 16.78 4.61
C ASP A 168 -17.48 16.73 3.26
N LEU A 169 -17.15 15.72 2.43
CA LEU A 169 -17.81 15.53 1.14
C LEU A 169 -19.31 15.22 1.26
N SER A 170 -19.79 14.80 2.44
CA SER A 170 -21.21 14.55 2.68
C SER A 170 -22.01 15.84 2.90
N ASP A 171 -21.33 16.97 3.12
CA ASP A 171 -21.95 18.28 3.23
C ASP A 171 -22.48 18.73 1.85
N PRO A 172 -23.79 19.02 1.69
CA PRO A 172 -24.33 19.48 0.41
C PRO A 172 -23.73 20.83 -0.04
N ASP A 173 -23.16 21.61 0.88
CA ASP A 173 -22.49 22.87 0.60
C ASP A 173 -20.97 22.68 0.36
N PHE A 174 -20.49 21.44 0.18
CA PHE A 174 -19.08 21.16 -0.09
C PHE A 174 -18.56 21.93 -1.33
N PRO A 175 -17.38 22.56 -1.25
CA PRO A 175 -16.97 23.54 -2.24
C PRO A 175 -16.14 22.87 -3.32
N TRP A 176 -16.84 22.16 -4.21
CA TRP A 176 -16.24 21.50 -5.36
C TRP A 176 -15.52 22.51 -6.27
N TRP A 177 -14.22 22.32 -6.47
CA TRP A 177 -13.46 23.10 -7.45
C TRP A 177 -13.79 22.60 -8.86
N VAL A 178 -14.65 23.32 -9.59
CA VAL A 178 -15.11 22.94 -10.93
C VAL A 178 -14.48 23.81 -12.00
N VAL A 179 -14.00 23.19 -13.07
CA VAL A 179 -13.45 23.88 -14.24
C VAL A 179 -14.30 23.56 -15.48
N PRO A 180 -14.89 24.55 -16.16
CA PRO A 180 -15.62 24.31 -17.39
C PRO A 180 -14.67 23.96 -18.54
N ASP A 181 -15.03 22.99 -19.40
CA ASP A 181 -14.34 22.79 -20.69
C ASP A 181 -14.71 23.89 -21.71
N GLU A 182 -14.09 23.83 -22.90
CA GLU A 182 -14.39 24.75 -23.99
C GLU A 182 -15.86 24.75 -24.43
N GLN A 183 -16.58 23.65 -24.16
CA GLN A 183 -18.00 23.48 -24.47
C GLN A 183 -18.91 23.85 -23.27
N GLY A 184 -18.33 24.29 -22.15
CA GLY A 184 -19.04 24.68 -20.93
C GLY A 184 -19.48 23.52 -20.04
N ARG A 185 -19.02 22.29 -20.29
CA ARG A 185 -19.28 21.15 -19.40
C ARG A 185 -18.41 21.25 -18.16
N ALA A 186 -19.00 20.94 -17.01
CA ALA A 186 -18.31 20.95 -15.73
C ALA A 186 -17.33 19.78 -15.64
N ASN A 187 -16.08 20.09 -15.32
CA ASN A 187 -15.05 19.10 -15.01
C ASN A 187 -14.58 19.26 -13.58
N LEU A 188 -14.36 18.14 -12.92
CA LEU A 188 -13.74 18.08 -11.62
C LEU A 188 -12.29 17.60 -11.78
N PRO A 189 -11.29 18.48 -11.58
CA PRO A 189 -9.90 18.06 -11.42
C PRO A 189 -9.73 17.17 -10.19
N VAL A 190 -9.10 16.01 -10.38
CA VAL A 190 -8.77 15.05 -9.33
C VAL A 190 -7.32 14.65 -9.48
N PHE A 191 -6.57 14.61 -8.39
CA PHE A 191 -5.14 14.31 -8.42
C PHE A 191 -4.84 13.02 -7.67
N THR A 192 -3.79 12.30 -8.06
CA THR A 192 -3.36 11.08 -7.34
C THR A 192 -2.31 11.33 -6.26
N SER A 193 -1.87 12.58 -6.13
CA SER A 193 -1.00 13.03 -5.06
C SER A 193 -1.06 14.55 -4.92
N GLU A 194 -0.66 15.06 -3.77
CA GLU A 194 -0.53 16.50 -3.57
C GLU A 194 0.52 17.11 -4.51
N ALA A 195 1.62 16.38 -4.81
CA ALA A 195 2.63 16.83 -5.75
C ALA A 195 2.03 17.09 -7.16
N ARG A 196 1.12 16.22 -7.62
CA ARG A 196 0.41 16.41 -8.90
C ARG A 196 -0.54 17.60 -8.85
N LEU A 197 -1.23 17.83 -7.73
CA LEU A 197 -2.06 19.01 -7.53
C LEU A 197 -1.21 20.29 -7.58
N ARG A 198 -0.08 20.34 -6.86
CA ARG A 198 0.83 21.50 -6.84
C ARG A 198 1.42 21.78 -8.22
N GLN A 199 1.72 20.73 -8.99
CA GLN A 199 2.19 20.86 -10.37
C GLN A 199 1.17 21.58 -11.26
N ALA A 200 -0.11 21.20 -11.18
CA ALA A 200 -1.14 21.76 -12.05
C ALA A 200 -1.68 23.12 -11.55
N LEU A 201 -1.86 23.27 -10.24
CA LEU A 201 -2.65 24.36 -9.66
C LEU A 201 -1.91 25.20 -8.61
N GLY A 202 -0.66 24.86 -8.29
CA GLY A 202 0.12 25.50 -7.22
C GLY A 202 -0.32 25.10 -5.81
N GLU A 203 0.14 25.84 -4.79
CA GLU A 203 -0.30 25.65 -3.41
C GLU A 203 -1.79 25.97 -3.27
N ARG A 204 -2.57 24.99 -2.84
CA ARG A 204 -4.02 25.12 -2.64
C ARG A 204 -4.51 24.24 -1.51
N ASP A 205 -5.62 24.67 -0.95
CA ASP A 205 -6.42 23.88 -0.04
C ASP A 205 -6.94 22.61 -0.74
N LEU A 206 -6.85 21.50 -0.02
CA LEU A 206 -7.17 20.19 -0.54
C LEU A 206 -7.95 19.34 0.47
N VAL A 207 -8.55 18.27 -0.03
CA VAL A 207 -9.07 17.15 0.75
C VAL A 207 -8.54 15.85 0.13
N VAL A 208 -8.07 14.95 0.99
CA VAL A 208 -7.68 13.59 0.58
C VAL A 208 -8.87 12.66 0.80
N VAL A 209 -9.24 11.94 -0.25
CA VAL A 209 -10.35 10.99 -0.27
C VAL A 209 -9.92 9.70 -0.95
N ASN A 210 -10.64 8.62 -0.70
CA ASN A 210 -10.51 7.42 -1.54
C ASN A 210 -11.57 7.39 -2.65
N SER A 211 -11.40 6.46 -3.60
CA SER A 211 -12.33 6.28 -4.71
C SER A 211 -13.78 6.00 -4.29
N LEU A 212 -14.01 5.35 -3.14
CA LEU A 212 -15.36 5.08 -2.62
C LEU A 212 -16.03 6.36 -2.13
N GLN A 213 -15.34 7.19 -1.35
CA GLN A 213 -15.86 8.46 -0.86
C GLN A 213 -16.20 9.40 -2.03
N LEU A 214 -15.32 9.50 -3.02
CA LEU A 214 -15.57 10.34 -4.19
C LEU A 214 -16.79 9.86 -5.00
N THR A 215 -16.95 8.55 -5.18
CA THR A 215 -18.07 8.00 -5.95
C THR A 215 -19.41 8.06 -5.19
N ASP A 216 -19.41 7.86 -3.88
CA ASP A 216 -20.62 7.95 -3.03
C ASP A 216 -21.14 9.40 -2.94
N HIS A 217 -20.25 10.40 -3.01
CA HIS A 217 -20.58 11.82 -2.92
C HIS A 217 -20.50 12.57 -4.26
N TRP A 218 -20.43 11.86 -5.38
CA TRP A 218 -20.30 12.49 -6.70
C TRP A 218 -21.47 13.44 -6.99
N PRO A 219 -21.22 14.74 -7.24
CA PRO A 219 -22.27 15.77 -7.19
C PRO A 219 -23.25 15.68 -8.37
N ASP A 220 -22.75 15.40 -9.57
CA ASP A 220 -23.56 15.38 -10.79
C ASP A 220 -22.93 14.46 -11.85
N LEU A 221 -23.72 13.51 -12.34
CA LEU A 221 -23.27 12.49 -13.31
C LEU A 221 -22.99 13.05 -14.70
N SER A 222 -23.45 14.27 -15.00
CA SER A 222 -23.09 14.98 -16.23
C SER A 222 -21.68 15.56 -16.19
N TRP A 223 -21.05 15.60 -15.01
CA TRP A 223 -19.68 16.09 -14.85
C TRP A 223 -18.67 15.03 -15.25
N GLN A 224 -17.50 15.49 -15.64
CA GLN A 224 -16.37 14.64 -15.99
C GLN A 224 -15.27 14.75 -14.94
N LEU A 225 -14.69 13.61 -14.57
CA LEU A 225 -13.48 13.57 -13.76
C LEU A 225 -12.28 13.77 -14.68
N LEU A 226 -11.49 14.81 -14.40
CA LEU A 226 -10.18 15.02 -15.04
C LEU A 226 -9.10 14.61 -14.06
N LEU A 227 -8.49 13.45 -14.30
CA LEU A 227 -7.42 12.90 -13.51
C LEU A 227 -6.11 13.59 -13.88
N ASN A 228 -5.36 14.09 -12.90
CA ASN A 228 -4.05 14.73 -13.04
C ASN A 228 -3.96 15.66 -14.28
N PRO A 229 -4.88 16.63 -14.46
CA PRO A 229 -4.87 17.51 -15.62
C PRO A 229 -3.56 18.29 -15.71
N GLU A 230 -3.19 18.70 -16.92
CA GLU A 230 -1.92 19.35 -17.26
C GLU A 230 -0.65 18.52 -16.92
N THR A 231 -0.78 17.19 -16.81
CA THR A 231 0.36 16.28 -16.60
C THR A 231 0.37 15.13 -17.62
N PRO A 232 1.50 14.41 -17.79
CA PRO A 232 1.55 13.20 -18.61
C PRO A 232 0.63 12.06 -18.14
N LEU A 233 0.15 12.12 -16.89
CA LEU A 233 -0.81 11.17 -16.32
C LEU A 233 -2.26 11.65 -16.45
N MET A 234 -2.54 12.57 -17.36
CA MET A 234 -3.89 13.03 -17.63
C MET A 234 -4.76 11.88 -18.14
N ALA A 235 -5.93 11.70 -17.52
CA ALA A 235 -7.00 10.86 -18.04
C ALA A 235 -8.35 11.52 -17.78
N ALA A 236 -9.33 11.24 -18.63
CA ALA A 236 -10.66 11.83 -18.50
C ALA A 236 -11.68 10.71 -18.36
N LEU A 237 -12.42 10.69 -17.25
CA LEU A 237 -13.43 9.67 -16.95
C LEU A 237 -14.81 10.33 -16.92
N PRO A 238 -15.75 9.91 -17.78
CA PRO A 238 -17.08 10.47 -17.76
C PRO A 238 -17.83 10.03 -16.49
N GLY A 239 -18.79 10.83 -16.02
CA GLY A 239 -19.53 10.55 -14.79
C GLY A 239 -20.24 9.19 -14.78
N GLU A 240 -20.67 8.66 -15.94
CA GLU A 240 -21.23 7.30 -16.03
C GLU A 240 -20.22 6.18 -15.70
N ALA A 241 -18.92 6.40 -15.91
CA ALA A 241 -17.90 5.43 -15.52
C ALA A 241 -17.79 5.34 -13.99
N LEU A 242 -18.06 6.45 -13.28
CA LEU A 242 -18.11 6.49 -11.83
C LEU A 242 -19.34 5.79 -11.26
N LEU A 243 -20.46 5.74 -12.00
CA LEU A 243 -21.60 4.89 -11.63
C LEU A 243 -21.22 3.42 -11.64
N THR A 244 -20.56 2.98 -12.71
CA THR A 244 -20.10 1.58 -12.82
C THR A 244 -19.17 1.23 -11.66
N LEU A 245 -18.29 2.17 -11.28
CA LEU A 245 -17.41 2.02 -10.13
C LEU A 245 -18.20 1.94 -8.81
N ARG A 246 -19.16 2.83 -8.59
CA ARG A 246 -20.00 2.87 -7.39
C ARG A 246 -20.85 1.61 -7.26
N ASP A 247 -21.43 1.14 -8.35
CA ASP A 247 -22.27 -0.06 -8.37
C ASP A 247 -21.42 -1.30 -8.06
N TRP A 248 -20.25 -1.42 -8.70
CA TRP A 248 -19.30 -2.50 -8.42
C TRP A 248 -18.75 -2.45 -6.98
N LEU A 249 -18.39 -1.27 -6.48
CA LEU A 249 -17.98 -1.08 -5.08
C LEU A 249 -19.13 -1.37 -4.11
N GLY A 250 -20.36 -1.04 -4.50
CA GLY A 250 -21.58 -1.35 -3.79
C GLY A 250 -21.82 -2.85 -3.70
N GLU A 251 -21.65 -3.57 -4.81
CA GLU A 251 -21.71 -5.03 -4.88
C GLU A 251 -20.60 -5.67 -4.03
N LEU A 252 -19.36 -5.20 -4.12
CA LEU A 252 -18.28 -5.69 -3.26
C LEU A 252 -18.54 -5.41 -1.78
N ARG A 253 -19.04 -4.23 -1.44
CA ARG A 253 -19.43 -3.86 -0.08
C ARG A 253 -20.58 -4.74 0.41
N GLN A 254 -21.56 -5.06 -0.45
CA GLN A 254 -22.61 -6.02 -0.14
C GLN A 254 -22.04 -7.41 0.05
N VAL A 255 -21.14 -7.91 -0.81
CA VAL A 255 -20.51 -9.22 -0.63
C VAL A 255 -19.69 -9.29 0.67
N ILE A 256 -18.93 -8.24 0.99
CA ILE A 256 -18.16 -8.16 2.24
C ILE A 256 -19.10 -8.04 3.45
N ASN A 257 -20.14 -7.22 3.36
CA ASN A 257 -21.11 -7.04 4.44
C ASN A 257 -21.98 -8.29 4.63
N ASP A 258 -22.37 -8.97 3.57
CA ASP A 258 -23.11 -10.23 3.59
C ASP A 258 -22.21 -11.33 4.14
N ALA A 259 -20.92 -11.37 3.77
CA ALA A 259 -19.96 -12.28 4.39
C ALA A 259 -19.78 -11.97 5.88
N ALA A 260 -19.69 -10.68 6.25
CA ALA A 260 -19.56 -10.23 7.63
C ALA A 260 -20.86 -10.43 8.44
N GLU A 261 -22.03 -10.30 7.82
CA GLU A 261 -23.35 -10.50 8.41
C GLU A 261 -23.67 -11.98 8.50
N GLN A 262 -23.28 -12.81 7.53
CA GLN A 262 -23.30 -14.27 7.65
C GLN A 262 -22.37 -14.76 8.75
N GLU A 263 -21.19 -14.16 8.87
CA GLU A 263 -20.27 -14.43 9.98
C GLU A 263 -20.83 -13.94 11.30
N ARG A 264 -21.51 -12.78 11.33
CA ARG A 264 -22.18 -12.26 12.52
C ARG A 264 -23.42 -13.07 12.90
N LEU A 265 -24.22 -13.52 11.93
CA LEU A 265 -25.36 -14.41 12.13
C LEU A 265 -24.90 -15.80 12.54
N ARG A 266 -23.75 -16.29 12.05
CA ARG A 266 -23.06 -17.47 12.61
C ARG A 266 -22.65 -17.23 14.06
N ARG A 267 -22.06 -16.07 14.37
CA ARG A 267 -21.66 -15.71 15.75
C ARG A 267 -22.85 -15.50 16.68
N ASP A 268 -23.94 -14.91 16.21
CA ASP A 268 -25.17 -14.65 16.97
C ASP A 268 -26.00 -15.95 17.11
N ALA A 269 -26.03 -16.82 16.10
CA ALA A 269 -26.52 -18.20 16.23
C ALA A 269 -25.68 -19.00 17.24
N ASN A 270 -24.36 -18.80 17.27
CA ASN A 270 -23.45 -19.36 18.27
C ASN A 270 -23.53 -18.65 19.64
N ARG A 271 -24.24 -17.52 19.76
CA ARG A 271 -24.45 -16.75 21.01
C ARG A 271 -25.78 -17.08 21.67
N PHE A 272 -26.80 -17.43 20.88
CA PHE A 272 -28.09 -17.97 21.35
C PHE A 272 -28.07 -19.50 21.43
N ALA A 273 -27.02 -20.15 20.93
CA ALA A 273 -26.62 -21.45 21.42
C ALA A 273 -26.15 -21.28 22.87
N ASP A 274 -26.91 -21.88 23.80
CA ASP A 274 -26.42 -22.17 25.14
C ASP A 274 -24.97 -22.69 25.03
N PRO A 275 -23.99 -22.16 25.80
CA PRO A 275 -22.57 -22.55 25.70
C PRO A 275 -22.32 -24.06 25.87
N SER A 276 -23.37 -24.81 26.19
CA SER A 276 -23.43 -26.25 26.32
C SER A 276 -23.61 -27.00 24.98
N SER A 277 -23.86 -26.33 23.85
CA SER A 277 -24.11 -27.03 22.57
C SER A 277 -23.65 -26.27 21.33
N VAL A 278 -22.50 -26.69 20.80
CA VAL A 278 -21.98 -26.62 19.40
C VAL A 278 -20.62 -25.93 19.31
N GLY A 279 -19.60 -26.75 19.01
CA GLY A 279 -18.27 -26.33 18.58
C GLY A 279 -17.10 -26.78 19.45
N VAL A 280 -17.32 -27.45 20.57
CA VAL A 280 -16.32 -28.35 21.14
C VAL A 280 -16.53 -29.71 20.46
N PRO A 281 -15.49 -30.37 19.92
CA PRO A 281 -15.61 -31.79 19.62
C PRO A 281 -16.09 -32.47 20.89
N VAL A 282 -17.31 -33.01 20.89
CA VAL A 282 -17.68 -33.96 21.94
C VAL A 282 -16.57 -35.01 21.91
N PRO A 283 -15.85 -35.27 23.02
CA PRO A 283 -14.89 -36.34 23.03
C PRO A 283 -15.68 -37.61 22.73
N ARG A 284 -15.65 -38.06 21.47
CA ARG A 284 -15.91 -39.45 21.21
C ARG A 284 -14.73 -40.19 21.84
N PRO A 285 -14.97 -41.33 22.49
CA PRO A 285 -13.89 -42.24 22.80
C PRO A 285 -13.05 -42.37 21.53
N ALA A 286 -11.76 -42.07 21.64
CA ALA A 286 -10.81 -42.37 20.58
C ALA A 286 -11.15 -43.78 20.08
N ALA A 287 -11.35 -43.96 18.78
CA ALA A 287 -11.44 -45.30 18.24
C ALA A 287 -10.22 -46.07 18.74
N ASP A 288 -10.41 -47.30 19.21
CA ASP A 288 -9.35 -48.13 19.80
C ASP A 288 -8.07 -47.94 18.98
N LEU A 289 -7.06 -47.34 19.61
CA LEU A 289 -5.79 -46.97 18.98
C LEU A 289 -5.25 -48.20 18.25
N ALA A 290 -5.07 -48.09 16.93
CA ALA A 290 -4.40 -49.15 16.19
C ALA A 290 -2.95 -49.24 16.70
N ALA A 291 -2.34 -50.43 16.64
CA ALA A 291 -0.96 -50.65 17.10
C ALA A 291 0.10 -49.75 16.42
N ASP A 292 -0.26 -49.05 15.33
CA ASP A 292 0.58 -48.08 14.62
C ASP A 292 0.57 -46.65 15.22
N ASP A 293 -0.30 -46.36 16.20
CA ASP A 293 -0.44 -45.02 16.82
C ASP A 293 0.44 -44.83 18.08
N GLU A 294 1.36 -45.75 18.40
CA GLU A 294 2.33 -45.53 19.47
C GLU A 294 3.43 -44.54 19.03
N PRO A 295 3.85 -43.59 19.89
CA PRO A 295 4.95 -42.66 19.58
C PRO A 295 6.23 -43.43 19.25
N ASP A 296 7.02 -42.96 18.30
CA ASP A 296 8.33 -43.54 18.03
C ASP A 296 9.22 -43.46 19.29
N PRO A 297 9.64 -44.59 19.87
CA PRO A 297 10.42 -44.60 21.11
C PRO A 297 11.83 -44.01 20.94
N THR A 298 12.26 -43.77 19.70
CA THR A 298 13.56 -43.17 19.37
C THR A 298 13.47 -41.68 19.05
N ALA A 299 12.26 -41.13 18.89
CA ALA A 299 12.05 -39.71 18.63
C ALA A 299 12.07 -38.89 19.92
N PRO A 300 12.53 -37.61 19.87
CA PRO A 300 12.43 -36.71 21.01
C PRO A 300 10.96 -36.44 21.34
N LEU A 301 10.65 -36.34 22.63
CA LEU A 301 9.31 -35.94 23.08
C LEU A 301 9.08 -34.47 22.73
N LEU A 302 8.22 -34.22 21.76
CA LEU A 302 7.70 -32.90 21.42
C LEU A 302 6.19 -32.88 21.61
N LEU A 303 5.66 -31.72 21.95
CA LEU A 303 4.24 -31.44 21.93
C LEU A 303 3.87 -30.86 20.57
N GLN A 304 2.65 -31.16 20.12
CA GLN A 304 2.13 -30.73 18.84
C GLN A 304 0.72 -30.17 18.98
N LEU A 305 0.40 -29.14 18.20
CA LEU A 305 -0.93 -28.55 18.07
C LEU A 305 -1.19 -28.15 16.62
N ALA A 306 -2.37 -28.50 16.09
CA ALA A 306 -2.79 -28.15 14.74
C ALA A 306 -3.39 -26.75 14.68
N ILE A 307 -2.95 -25.95 13.71
CA ILE A 307 -3.40 -24.58 13.48
C ILE A 307 -4.39 -24.57 12.30
N PRO A 308 -5.62 -24.07 12.50
CA PRO A 308 -6.54 -23.81 11.39
C PRO A 308 -5.93 -22.90 10.32
N HIS A 309 -6.14 -23.22 9.03
CA HIS A 309 -5.55 -22.50 7.89
C HIS A 309 -5.76 -20.99 7.95
N ARG A 310 -6.95 -20.55 8.39
CA ARG A 310 -7.30 -19.13 8.52
C ARG A 310 -6.42 -18.33 9.49
N TYR A 311 -5.67 -18.98 10.38
CA TYR A 311 -4.82 -18.32 11.37
C TYR A 311 -3.34 -18.35 11.01
N LEU A 312 -2.93 -19.08 9.97
CA LEU A 312 -1.52 -19.22 9.59
C LEU A 312 -0.84 -17.86 9.33
N THR A 313 -1.52 -16.97 8.60
CA THR A 313 -1.03 -15.63 8.28
C THR A 313 -0.77 -14.80 9.53
N SER A 314 -1.61 -14.91 10.56
CA SER A 314 -1.40 -14.19 11.83
C SER A 314 -0.15 -14.62 12.57
N TYR A 315 0.31 -15.88 12.42
CA TYR A 315 1.60 -16.30 12.97
C TYR A 315 2.75 -15.71 12.15
N LEU A 316 2.72 -15.87 10.82
CA LEU A 316 3.84 -15.47 9.96
C LEU A 316 4.04 -13.94 9.85
N ASP A 317 2.95 -13.18 9.74
CA ASP A 317 3.01 -11.75 9.43
C ASP A 317 2.88 -10.87 10.69
N ASP A 318 2.02 -11.28 11.65
CA ASP A 318 1.67 -10.46 12.81
C ASP A 318 2.41 -10.84 14.10
N GLY A 319 3.28 -11.86 14.06
CA GLY A 319 4.06 -12.28 15.24
C GLY A 319 3.21 -12.87 16.37
N TYR A 320 2.03 -13.43 16.04
CA TYR A 320 1.08 -13.91 17.03
C TYR A 320 1.71 -15.02 17.91
N ASP A 321 1.55 -14.87 19.24
CA ASP A 321 2.28 -15.63 20.26
C ASP A 321 1.37 -16.49 21.16
N ARG A 322 0.14 -16.75 20.74
CA ARG A 322 -0.82 -17.60 21.47
C ARG A 322 -1.39 -18.67 20.57
N ALA A 323 -1.66 -19.85 21.12
CA ALA A 323 -2.34 -20.93 20.40
C ALA A 323 -3.40 -21.57 21.30
N ALA A 324 -4.49 -22.05 20.71
CA ALA A 324 -5.51 -22.81 21.43
C ALA A 324 -5.96 -23.99 20.58
N GLY A 325 -6.07 -25.17 21.20
CA GLY A 325 -6.39 -26.40 20.49
C GLY A 325 -6.03 -27.66 21.26
N LEU A 326 -6.15 -28.81 20.58
CA LEU A 326 -5.80 -30.11 21.14
C LEU A 326 -4.27 -30.30 21.14
N VAL A 327 -3.65 -30.05 22.29
CA VAL A 327 -2.23 -30.35 22.53
C VAL A 327 -2.07 -31.86 22.74
N HIS A 328 -1.14 -32.45 22.03
CA HIS A 328 -0.84 -33.89 22.07
C HIS A 328 0.64 -34.15 21.84
N ALA A 329 1.13 -35.34 22.22
CA ALA A 329 2.48 -35.74 21.92
C ALA A 329 2.67 -35.92 20.40
N TRP A 330 3.81 -35.47 19.88
CA TRP A 330 4.24 -35.77 18.53
C TRP A 330 4.75 -37.22 18.45
N HIS A 331 4.39 -37.93 17.37
CA HIS A 331 4.60 -39.37 17.26
C HIS A 331 5.85 -39.74 16.43
N GLY A 332 6.57 -38.76 15.90
CA GLY A 332 7.76 -38.96 15.08
C GLY A 332 7.56 -38.67 13.59
N PRO A 333 8.64 -38.60 12.81
CA PRO A 333 8.61 -38.15 11.43
C PRO A 333 7.86 -39.15 10.52
N GLY A 334 7.07 -38.63 9.57
CA GLY A 334 6.34 -39.42 8.59
C GLY A 334 5.17 -40.25 9.13
N ARG A 335 4.84 -40.11 10.42
CA ARG A 335 3.69 -40.80 11.05
C ARG A 335 2.37 -40.04 10.95
N ASP A 336 2.45 -38.71 10.77
CA ASP A 336 1.28 -37.84 10.66
C ASP A 336 1.07 -37.33 9.22
N THR A 337 -0.19 -37.36 8.79
CA THR A 337 -0.71 -36.63 7.63
C THR A 337 -1.95 -35.85 8.11
N PRO A 338 -2.41 -34.80 7.40
CA PRO A 338 -3.58 -34.01 7.81
C PRO A 338 -4.78 -34.89 8.20
N ILE A 339 -5.20 -35.80 7.31
CA ILE A 339 -6.35 -36.67 7.54
C ILE A 339 -6.16 -37.65 8.71
N ARG A 340 -4.94 -38.18 8.92
CA ARG A 340 -4.64 -39.06 10.06
C ARG A 340 -4.69 -38.30 11.37
N LEU A 341 -4.10 -37.11 11.39
CA LEU A 341 -4.07 -36.21 12.53
C LEU A 341 -5.50 -35.82 12.93
N TYR A 342 -6.32 -35.39 11.96
CA TYR A 342 -7.68 -34.96 12.25
C TYR A 342 -8.57 -36.08 12.77
N ARG A 343 -8.48 -37.28 12.18
CA ARG A 343 -9.26 -38.44 12.61
C ARG A 343 -8.86 -38.89 14.02
N ARG A 344 -7.55 -38.95 14.31
CA ARG A 344 -7.03 -39.35 15.62
C ARG A 344 -7.44 -38.36 16.72
N LEU A 345 -7.45 -37.07 16.41
CA LEU A 345 -7.80 -36.01 17.36
C LEU A 345 -9.31 -35.72 17.40
N GLY A 346 -10.12 -36.37 16.56
CA GLY A 346 -11.56 -36.09 16.46
C GLY A 346 -11.87 -34.68 15.98
N LEU A 347 -10.98 -34.09 15.18
CA LEU A 347 -11.10 -32.72 14.64
C LEU A 347 -11.99 -32.66 13.39
N LEU A 348 -12.73 -33.70 13.05
CA LEU A 348 -13.62 -33.73 11.89
C LEU A 348 -15.08 -33.75 12.36
N GLY A 349 -15.91 -32.89 11.77
CA GLY A 349 -17.32 -32.79 12.11
C GLY A 349 -17.92 -31.44 11.75
N GLU A 350 -19.22 -31.33 11.99
CA GLU A 350 -19.98 -30.10 11.72
C GLU A 350 -19.45 -28.93 12.55
N GLY A 351 -19.03 -27.84 11.88
CA GLY A 351 -18.42 -26.67 12.52
C GLY A 351 -16.91 -26.77 12.77
N SER A 352 -16.25 -27.86 12.38
CA SER A 352 -14.79 -27.95 12.43
C SER A 352 -14.13 -27.01 11.42
N PRO A 353 -12.99 -26.38 11.75
CA PRO A 353 -12.20 -25.63 10.80
C PRO A 353 -11.28 -26.49 9.92
N PHE A 354 -11.29 -27.82 10.07
CA PHE A 354 -10.44 -28.77 9.35
C PHE A 354 -11.29 -29.65 8.43
N ASP A 355 -10.79 -29.93 7.22
CA ASP A 355 -11.50 -30.74 6.22
C ASP A 355 -10.72 -32.01 5.88
N GLU A 356 -11.43 -33.12 5.58
CA GLU A 356 -10.77 -34.37 5.17
C GLU A 356 -10.00 -34.23 3.85
N SER A 357 -10.36 -33.25 3.01
CA SER A 357 -9.71 -32.95 1.74
C SER A 357 -8.50 -32.02 1.83
N ASP A 358 -8.11 -31.57 3.04
CA ASP A 358 -6.94 -30.72 3.22
C ASP A 358 -5.66 -31.41 2.71
N GLU A 359 -5.04 -30.82 1.69
CA GLU A 359 -3.77 -31.28 1.13
C GLU A 359 -2.57 -30.98 2.06
N TRP A 360 -2.75 -30.07 3.02
CA TRP A 360 -1.75 -29.72 4.02
C TRP A 360 -2.36 -29.13 5.29
N VAL A 361 -1.62 -29.15 6.40
CA VAL A 361 -1.99 -28.47 7.66
C VAL A 361 -0.76 -27.91 8.37
N ALA A 362 -0.92 -26.73 8.96
CA ALA A 362 0.11 -26.12 9.81
C ALA A 362 0.04 -26.70 11.23
N VAL A 363 1.20 -27.03 11.80
CA VAL A 363 1.31 -27.49 13.20
C VAL A 363 2.42 -26.76 13.94
N LEU A 364 2.20 -26.47 15.21
CA LEU A 364 3.22 -25.99 16.13
C LEU A 364 3.87 -27.16 16.86
N ARG A 365 5.19 -27.12 17.03
CA ARG A 365 5.97 -28.12 17.75
C ARG A 365 6.95 -27.50 18.73
N TRP A 366 6.94 -27.97 19.97
CA TRP A 366 7.84 -27.49 21.01
C TRP A 366 8.16 -28.58 22.03
N PRO A 367 9.33 -28.54 22.69
CA PRO A 367 9.63 -29.45 23.79
C PRO A 367 8.80 -29.10 25.04
N PRO A 368 8.45 -30.09 25.88
CA PRO A 368 7.82 -29.81 27.17
C PRO A 368 8.75 -28.98 28.06
N GLY A 369 8.22 -27.94 28.70
CA GLY A 369 8.94 -27.12 29.68
C GLY A 369 8.82 -27.66 31.11
N GLU A 370 9.51 -27.03 32.07
CA GLU A 370 9.45 -27.42 33.50
C GLU A 370 8.04 -27.36 34.10
N GLU A 371 7.19 -26.46 33.59
CA GLU A 371 5.79 -26.30 34.02
C GLU A 371 4.81 -27.17 33.23
N THR A 372 5.28 -27.93 32.23
CA THR A 372 4.44 -28.80 31.42
C THR A 372 4.12 -30.10 32.19
N PRO A 373 2.84 -30.44 32.43
CA PRO A 373 2.49 -31.67 33.14
C PRO A 373 3.04 -32.92 32.43
N GLU A 374 3.65 -33.86 33.17
CA GLU A 374 4.22 -35.11 32.60
C GLU A 374 3.18 -35.92 31.80
N GLU A 375 1.91 -35.79 32.15
CA GLU A 375 0.76 -36.40 31.50
C GLU A 375 0.54 -35.92 30.05
N TRP A 376 1.08 -34.77 29.63
CA TRP A 376 0.98 -34.32 28.23
C TRP A 376 1.85 -35.14 27.26
N GLY A 377 2.91 -35.77 27.77
CA GLY A 377 3.80 -36.61 26.96
C GLY A 377 3.36 -38.06 26.79
N ARG A 378 2.35 -38.51 27.55
CA ARG A 378 1.88 -39.92 27.58
C ARG A 378 0.36 -40.08 27.67
N GLY A 379 -0.39 -38.98 27.71
CA GLY A 379 -1.84 -38.95 27.92
C GLY A 379 -2.64 -38.65 26.65
N GLN A 380 -3.96 -38.62 26.79
CA GLN A 380 -4.87 -38.25 25.71
C GLN A 380 -4.72 -36.77 25.32
N PRO A 381 -5.04 -36.39 24.07
CA PRO A 381 -5.04 -34.99 23.63
C PRO A 381 -5.91 -34.12 24.55
N ARG A 382 -5.43 -32.92 24.88
CA ARG A 382 -6.13 -31.99 25.79
C ARG A 382 -6.38 -30.65 25.13
N MET A 383 -7.56 -30.10 25.38
CA MET A 383 -7.91 -28.76 24.94
C MET A 383 -7.23 -27.74 25.85
N GLU A 384 -6.32 -26.96 25.29
CA GLU A 384 -5.52 -26.00 26.05
C GLU A 384 -5.38 -24.68 25.30
N SER A 385 -5.12 -23.60 26.04
CA SER A 385 -4.69 -22.31 25.49
C SER A 385 -3.32 -21.98 26.05
N ILE A 386 -2.33 -21.87 25.16
CA ILE A 386 -0.93 -21.69 25.50
C ILE A 386 -0.40 -20.36 24.96
N VAL A 387 0.60 -19.81 25.65
CA VAL A 387 1.53 -18.85 25.08
C VAL A 387 2.64 -19.66 24.41
N VAL A 388 2.94 -19.33 23.15
CA VAL A 388 3.92 -20.06 22.34
C VAL A 388 5.31 -19.92 22.98
N PRO A 389 5.96 -21.04 23.38
CA PRO A 389 7.29 -20.99 23.96
C PRO A 389 8.36 -20.53 22.96
N ASP A 390 9.45 -19.96 23.49
CA ASP A 390 10.62 -19.64 22.69
C ASP A 390 11.18 -20.88 21.98
N GLY A 391 11.59 -20.72 20.71
CA GLY A 391 12.12 -21.81 19.90
C GLY A 391 11.08 -22.78 19.36
N THR A 392 9.77 -22.51 19.53
CA THR A 392 8.70 -23.31 18.90
C THR A 392 8.87 -23.32 17.38
N GLU A 393 8.73 -24.50 16.79
CA GLU A 393 8.82 -24.72 15.35
C GLU A 393 7.41 -24.75 14.73
N LEU A 394 7.21 -24.02 13.62
CA LEU A 394 6.01 -24.07 12.80
C LEU A 394 6.29 -24.95 11.57
N HIS A 395 5.52 -26.01 11.43
CA HIS A 395 5.65 -26.98 10.34
C HIS A 395 4.42 -27.02 9.44
N CYS A 396 4.62 -27.37 8.18
CA CYS A 396 3.59 -27.75 7.22
C CYS A 396 3.63 -29.27 7.00
N LEU A 397 2.54 -29.95 7.37
CA LEU A 397 2.37 -31.38 7.08
C LEU A 397 1.54 -31.55 5.83
N HIS A 398 2.08 -32.26 4.84
CA HIS A 398 1.40 -32.51 3.57
C HIS A 398 0.70 -33.87 3.56
N ALA A 399 -0.33 -34.00 2.72
CA ALA A 399 -1.08 -35.24 2.52
C ALA A 399 -0.20 -36.39 1.98
N ASP A 400 0.91 -36.07 1.32
CA ASP A 400 1.92 -37.05 0.84
C ASP A 400 2.91 -37.50 1.93
N GLY A 401 2.77 -37.00 3.16
CA GLY A 401 3.62 -37.33 4.30
C GLY A 401 4.90 -36.49 4.40
N ARG A 402 5.10 -35.50 3.52
CA ARG A 402 6.16 -34.49 3.70
C ARG A 402 5.87 -33.61 4.90
N ASP A 403 6.95 -33.23 5.59
CA ASP A 403 6.95 -32.40 6.78
C ASP A 403 7.99 -31.30 6.57
N GLU A 404 7.53 -30.07 6.38
CA GLU A 404 8.37 -28.92 6.04
C GLU A 404 8.39 -27.93 7.19
N LEU A 405 9.57 -27.57 7.66
CA LEU A 405 9.73 -26.51 8.66
C LEU A 405 9.59 -25.14 7.96
N LEU A 406 8.61 -24.35 8.39
CA LEU A 406 8.33 -23.03 7.82
C LEU A 406 9.02 -21.90 8.58
N ALA A 407 8.95 -21.92 9.92
CA ALA A 407 9.45 -20.85 10.76
C ALA A 407 9.75 -21.29 12.20
N ARG A 408 10.51 -20.48 12.92
CA ARG A 408 10.84 -20.63 14.35
C ARG A 408 10.45 -19.38 15.12
N PHE A 409 9.83 -19.56 16.28
CA PHE A 409 9.42 -18.45 17.13
C PHE A 409 10.58 -17.92 17.97
N ASP A 410 10.79 -16.60 17.92
CA ASP A 410 11.70 -15.83 18.76
C ASP A 410 10.85 -15.03 19.77
N ALA A 411 10.83 -15.49 21.03
CA ALA A 411 10.02 -14.87 22.07
C ALA A 411 10.53 -13.50 22.50
N ALA A 412 11.85 -13.24 22.39
CA ALA A 412 12.42 -11.95 22.72
C ALA A 412 12.02 -10.88 21.69
N GLY A 413 11.93 -11.27 20.42
CA GLY A 413 11.46 -10.43 19.31
C GLY A 413 9.96 -10.47 19.05
N ARG A 414 9.22 -11.39 19.70
CA ARG A 414 7.80 -11.72 19.42
C ARG A 414 7.52 -11.87 17.93
N ARG A 415 8.35 -12.65 17.24
CA ARG A 415 8.30 -12.81 15.79
C ARG A 415 8.59 -14.23 15.35
N TRP A 416 8.08 -14.61 14.20
CA TRP A 416 8.41 -15.87 13.55
C TRP A 416 9.50 -15.63 12.49
N SER A 417 10.63 -16.31 12.66
CA SER A 417 11.75 -16.23 11.71
C SER A 417 11.65 -17.40 10.74
N PRO A 418 11.65 -17.17 9.42
CA PRO A 418 11.66 -18.23 8.42
C PRO A 418 12.84 -19.18 8.63
N ALA A 419 12.63 -20.47 8.36
CA ALA A 419 13.60 -21.53 8.58
C ALA A 419 14.70 -21.62 7.52
#